data_AF-A0AAU4RTF3-F1
#
_entry.id   AF-A0AAU4RTF3-F1
#
_cell.length_a   1.000
_cell.length_b   1.000
_cell.length_c   1.000
_cell.angle_alpha   90.00
_cell.angle_beta   90.00
_cell.angle_gamma   90.00
#
_symmetry.space_group_name_H-M   'P 1'
#
loop_
_entity.id
_entity.type
_entity.pdbx_description
1 polymer ?
#
loop_
_entity_poly.entity_id
_entity_poly.type
_entity_poly.pdbx_seq_one_letter_code
_entity_poly.pdbx_strand_id
1 'polypeptide(L)'
;MPGAGAEAEAGAEAGSGEVVYLADELVEFDGYGVCRQLSLFEDGVLRLQVLTSDMTAGAASLLAWLRSRWRIENAIKDLARLHGIDWLCDYRMTETDDTTPVDNPARAAALQTVRDREKDLAAAERRLARLIESPLRPVAKINQQIPAARTDVDEAKKALTTAKTELKQIPVKIPANQLHPGRQRALPAIGRRTLQMVLRMLAYNTELWLADRLNNYLRDNNEYRTQTSGIGFLITVESG
;
A
#
# COMPACT_ATOMS: atom_id res chain seq x y z
N MET A 1 4.18 51.49 -24.70
CA MET A 1 2.99 50.79 -24.16
C MET A 1 2.44 49.90 -25.26
N PRO A 2 2.11 48.64 -24.95
CA PRO A 2 2.76 47.51 -25.62
C PRO A 2 1.79 46.54 -26.32
N GLY A 3 2.37 45.56 -27.01
CA GLY A 3 1.76 44.25 -27.29
C GLY A 3 1.60 43.96 -28.77
N ALA A 4 1.93 42.78 -29.29
CA ALA A 4 2.61 41.61 -28.74
C ALA A 4 3.04 40.79 -29.97
N GLY A 5 4.20 40.13 -29.88
CA GLY A 5 4.65 39.21 -30.93
C GLY A 5 3.66 38.07 -31.08
N ALA A 6 3.30 37.76 -32.33
CA ALA A 6 2.72 36.48 -32.66
C ALA A 6 3.87 35.45 -32.65
N GLU A 7 4.14 34.89 -31.47
CA GLU A 7 4.91 33.66 -31.35
C GLU A 7 4.08 32.54 -31.98
N ALA A 8 4.63 31.93 -33.02
CA ALA A 8 4.13 30.69 -33.56
C ALA A 8 4.43 29.58 -32.55
N GLU A 9 3.46 29.25 -31.69
CA GLU A 9 3.50 28.00 -30.95
C GLU A 9 3.37 26.85 -31.95
N ALA A 10 4.43 26.05 -32.03
CA ALA A 10 4.48 24.82 -32.79
C ALA A 10 3.31 23.92 -32.38
N GLY A 11 2.36 23.74 -33.30
CA GLY A 11 1.27 22.80 -33.13
C GLY A 11 1.83 21.42 -32.84
N ALA A 12 1.53 20.90 -31.65
CA ALA A 12 1.55 19.47 -31.40
C ALA A 12 0.70 18.82 -32.49
N GLU A 13 1.27 17.89 -33.26
CA GLU A 13 0.51 17.08 -34.21
C GLU A 13 -0.67 16.46 -33.45
N ALA A 14 -1.87 16.96 -33.74
CA ALA A 14 -3.10 16.38 -33.25
C ALA A 14 -3.14 14.94 -33.76
N GLY A 15 -2.92 13.99 -32.86
CA GLY A 15 -3.04 12.57 -33.17
C GLY A 15 -4.35 12.33 -33.90
N SER A 16 -4.30 11.58 -35.00
CA SER A 16 -5.47 11.28 -35.83
C SER A 16 -6.61 10.80 -34.92
N GLY A 17 -7.71 11.55 -34.88
CA GLY A 17 -8.87 11.17 -34.08
C GLY A 17 -9.38 9.79 -34.48
N GLU A 18 -9.49 8.87 -33.52
CA GLU A 18 -10.07 7.54 -33.75
C GLU A 18 -11.60 7.67 -33.77
N VAL A 19 -12.24 7.23 -34.85
CA VAL A 19 -13.70 7.12 -34.92
C VAL A 19 -14.09 5.77 -34.33
N VAL A 20 -14.95 5.79 -33.32
CA VAL A 20 -15.48 4.58 -32.68
C VAL A 20 -16.99 4.48 -32.89
N TYR A 21 -17.47 3.27 -33.11
CA TYR A 21 -18.90 2.98 -33.17
C TYR A 21 -19.33 2.40 -31.83
N LEU A 22 -20.37 2.97 -31.23
CA LEU A 22 -20.87 2.51 -29.94
C LEU A 22 -22.40 2.50 -29.89
N ALA A 23 -22.94 1.61 -29.07
CA ALA A 23 -24.32 1.68 -28.59
C ALA A 23 -24.33 2.08 -27.10
N ASP A 24 -25.30 2.91 -26.72
CA ASP A 24 -25.49 3.41 -25.37
C ASP A 24 -26.95 3.20 -24.99
N GLU A 25 -27.19 2.25 -24.08
CA GLU A 25 -28.50 1.70 -23.79
C GLU A 25 -28.76 1.70 -22.29
N LEU A 26 -30.03 1.86 -21.90
CA LEU A 26 -30.47 1.60 -20.54
C LEU A 26 -31.03 0.19 -20.48
N VAL A 27 -30.53 -0.59 -19.53
CA VAL A 27 -30.91 -2.00 -19.33
C VAL A 27 -31.35 -2.19 -17.90
N GLU A 28 -32.50 -2.83 -17.70
CA GLU A 28 -33.00 -3.19 -16.37
C GLU A 28 -32.50 -4.57 -15.98
N PHE A 29 -31.88 -4.68 -14.81
CA PHE A 29 -31.42 -5.94 -14.23
C PHE A 29 -32.25 -6.30 -13.00
N ASP A 30 -32.68 -7.56 -12.94
CA ASP A 30 -33.43 -8.08 -11.80
C ASP A 30 -32.60 -7.96 -10.51
N GLY A 31 -33.23 -7.45 -9.44
CA GLY A 31 -32.59 -7.18 -8.15
C GLY A 31 -31.60 -6.01 -8.11
N TYR A 32 -31.25 -5.40 -9.24
CA TYR A 32 -30.32 -4.24 -9.31
C TYR A 32 -31.03 -2.94 -9.71
N GLY A 33 -32.01 -3.03 -10.61
CA GLY A 33 -32.67 -1.88 -11.22
C GLY A 33 -32.00 -1.46 -12.53
N VAL A 34 -32.18 -0.19 -12.92
CA VAL A 34 -31.70 0.33 -14.20
C VAL A 34 -30.18 0.57 -14.16
N CYS A 35 -29.48 -0.01 -15.12
CA CYS A 35 -28.07 0.22 -15.39
C CYS A 35 -27.88 0.72 -16.83
N ARG A 36 -26.72 1.32 -17.11
CA ARG A 36 -26.35 1.75 -18.45
C ARG A 36 -25.40 0.72 -19.06
N GLN A 37 -25.69 0.31 -20.28
CA GLN A 37 -24.89 -0.58 -21.08
C GLN A 37 -24.23 0.19 -22.22
N LEU A 38 -22.90 0.11 -22.30
CA LEU A 38 -22.13 0.66 -23.40
C LEU A 38 -21.50 -0.48 -24.19
N SER A 39 -21.72 -0.51 -25.50
CA SER A 39 -21.20 -1.54 -26.41
C SER A 39 -20.34 -0.91 -27.49
N LEU A 40 -19.05 -1.22 -27.51
CA LEU A 40 -18.07 -0.76 -28.50
C LEU A 40 -17.95 -1.76 -29.65
N PHE A 41 -18.01 -1.25 -30.88
CA PHE A 41 -17.85 -2.02 -32.10
C PHE A 41 -16.60 -1.58 -32.86
N GLU A 42 -15.78 -2.54 -33.29
CA GLU A 42 -14.65 -2.34 -34.21
C GLU A 42 -14.80 -3.34 -35.35
N ASP A 43 -14.64 -2.87 -36.60
CA ASP A 43 -14.80 -3.69 -37.81
C ASP A 43 -16.14 -4.44 -37.88
N GLY A 44 -17.21 -3.82 -37.36
CA GLY A 44 -18.55 -4.42 -37.31
C GLY A 44 -18.73 -5.52 -36.24
N VAL A 45 -17.73 -5.74 -35.39
CA VAL A 45 -17.76 -6.77 -34.34
C VAL A 45 -17.79 -6.11 -32.95
N LEU A 46 -18.63 -6.64 -32.06
CA LEU A 46 -18.65 -6.22 -30.64
C LEU A 46 -17.29 -6.55 -29.98
N ARG A 47 -16.59 -5.53 -29.50
CA ARG A 47 -15.26 -5.66 -28.88
C ARG A 47 -15.26 -5.52 -27.37
N LEU A 48 -16.10 -4.63 -26.85
CA LEU A 48 -16.17 -4.35 -25.43
C LEU A 48 -17.60 -4.01 -25.06
N GLN A 49 -18.12 -4.66 -24.02
CA GLN A 49 -19.40 -4.35 -23.42
C GLN A 49 -19.16 -3.99 -21.95
N VAL A 50 -19.76 -2.88 -21.52
CA VAL A 50 -19.60 -2.34 -20.17
C VAL A 50 -20.97 -2.12 -19.58
N LEU A 51 -21.19 -2.65 -18.38
CA LEU A 51 -22.32 -2.27 -17.53
C LEU A 51 -21.81 -1.27 -16.50
N THR A 52 -22.47 -0.12 -16.40
CA THR A 52 -22.10 0.96 -15.49
C THR A 52 -23.33 1.57 -14.82
N SER A 53 -23.15 1.98 -13.56
CA SER A 53 -24.11 2.83 -12.84
C SER A 53 -23.94 4.32 -13.18
N ASP A 54 -22.89 4.68 -13.92
CA ASP A 54 -22.62 6.06 -14.34
C ASP A 54 -23.50 6.45 -15.53
N MET A 55 -24.50 7.27 -15.24
CA MET A 55 -25.50 7.75 -16.20
C MET A 55 -25.11 9.08 -16.85
N THR A 56 -24.02 9.73 -16.43
CA THR A 56 -23.75 11.13 -16.77
C THR A 56 -22.47 11.30 -17.58
N ALA A 57 -21.48 10.42 -17.42
CA ALA A 57 -20.26 10.48 -18.21
C ALA A 57 -20.52 10.27 -19.70
N GLY A 58 -19.74 10.94 -20.55
CA GLY A 58 -19.79 10.73 -22.00
C GLY A 58 -19.35 9.31 -22.37
N ALA A 59 -20.18 8.59 -23.14
CA ALA A 59 -19.98 7.18 -23.47
C ALA A 59 -18.61 6.90 -24.10
N ALA A 60 -18.20 7.72 -25.08
CA ALA A 60 -16.92 7.57 -25.77
C ALA A 60 -15.72 7.74 -24.83
N SER A 61 -15.77 8.74 -23.93
CA SER A 61 -14.71 8.95 -22.93
C SER A 61 -14.64 7.78 -21.95
N LEU A 62 -15.78 7.32 -21.44
CA LEU A 62 -15.84 6.19 -20.51
C LEU A 62 -15.30 4.91 -21.15
N LEU A 63 -15.68 4.63 -22.41
CA LEU A 63 -15.15 3.51 -23.18
C LEU A 63 -13.65 3.64 -23.44
N ALA A 64 -13.12 4.84 -23.74
CA ALA A 64 -11.68 5.05 -23.92
C ALA A 64 -10.88 4.73 -22.65
N TRP A 65 -11.39 5.16 -21.48
CA TRP A 65 -10.79 4.83 -20.19
C TRP A 65 -10.86 3.32 -19.89
N LEU A 66 -12.01 2.69 -20.09
CA LEU A 66 -12.19 1.26 -19.79
C LEU A 66 -11.42 0.36 -20.77
N ARG A 67 -11.34 0.74 -22.05
CA ARG A 67 -10.48 0.08 -23.04
C ARG A 67 -9.00 0.15 -22.65
N SER A 68 -8.56 1.22 -21.99
CA SER A 68 -7.19 1.34 -21.49
C SER A 68 -6.84 0.29 -20.43
N ARG A 69 -7.79 -0.12 -19.59
CA ARG A 69 -7.60 -1.23 -18.64
C ARG A 69 -7.28 -2.54 -19.36
N TRP A 70 -8.04 -2.85 -20.42
CA TRP A 70 -7.80 -4.06 -21.22
C TRP A 70 -6.43 -4.03 -21.91
N ARG A 71 -6.01 -2.85 -22.41
CA ARG A 71 -4.67 -2.66 -22.98
C ARG A 71 -3.57 -2.93 -21.95
N ILE A 72 -3.74 -2.48 -20.70
CA ILE A 72 -2.79 -2.74 -19.60
C ILE A 72 -2.73 -4.24 -19.30
N GLU A 73 -3.87 -4.92 -19.22
CA GLU A 73 -3.91 -6.35 -18.95
C GLU A 73 -3.19 -7.16 -20.03
N ASN A 74 -3.45 -6.86 -21.31
CA ASN A 74 -2.79 -7.54 -22.41
C ASN A 74 -1.29 -7.23 -22.45
N ALA A 75 -0.88 -5.99 -22.18
CA ALA A 75 0.53 -5.65 -22.07
C ALA A 75 1.21 -6.45 -20.95
N ILE A 76 0.57 -6.63 -19.79
CA ILE A 76 1.11 -7.45 -18.70
C ILE A 76 1.21 -8.93 -19.11
N LYS A 77 0.21 -9.47 -19.83
CA LYS A 77 0.26 -10.85 -20.36
C LYS A 77 1.42 -11.05 -21.32
N ASP A 78 1.63 -10.14 -22.26
CA ASP A 78 2.73 -10.22 -23.22
C ASP A 78 4.09 -10.00 -22.55
N LEU A 79 4.19 -9.05 -21.62
CA LEU A 79 5.38 -8.85 -20.80
C LEU A 79 5.74 -10.10 -19.99
N ALA A 80 4.77 -10.82 -19.44
CA ALA A 80 5.03 -12.07 -18.73
C ALA A 80 5.46 -13.18 -19.69
N ARG A 81 4.74 -13.35 -20.80
CA ARG A 81 4.97 -14.43 -21.76
C ARG A 81 6.28 -14.28 -22.55
N LEU A 82 6.58 -13.09 -23.05
CA LEU A 82 7.69 -12.83 -23.96
C LEU A 82 8.91 -12.26 -23.24
N HIS A 83 8.68 -11.40 -22.26
CA HIS A 83 9.75 -10.66 -21.57
C HIS A 83 10.04 -11.20 -20.16
N GLY A 84 9.27 -12.19 -19.68
CA GLY A 84 9.49 -12.87 -18.41
C GLY A 84 9.47 -11.93 -17.20
N ILE A 85 8.62 -10.90 -17.16
CA ILE A 85 8.61 -9.92 -16.05
C ILE A 85 8.40 -10.55 -14.67
N ASP A 86 7.73 -11.69 -14.61
CA ASP A 86 7.45 -12.48 -13.42
C ASP A 86 8.55 -13.49 -13.08
N TRP A 87 9.53 -13.69 -13.97
CA TRP A 87 10.62 -14.63 -13.74
C TRP A 87 11.54 -14.14 -12.64
N LEU A 88 11.90 -15.06 -11.74
CA LEU A 88 12.84 -14.78 -10.67
C LEU A 88 14.21 -14.40 -11.24
N CYS A 89 14.68 -13.21 -10.84
CA CYS A 89 15.93 -12.63 -11.30
C CYS A 89 17.17 -13.23 -10.62
N ASP A 90 17.08 -13.48 -9.31
CA ASP A 90 18.18 -13.96 -8.48
C ASP A 90 17.63 -14.52 -7.16
N TYR A 91 18.31 -15.51 -6.59
CA TYR A 91 18.05 -16.03 -5.24
C TYR A 91 18.95 -15.37 -4.18
N ARG A 92 19.93 -14.57 -4.60
CA ARG A 92 20.86 -13.91 -3.68
C ARG A 92 20.13 -12.99 -2.70
N MET A 93 20.41 -13.21 -1.42
CA MET A 93 20.00 -12.37 -0.31
C MET A 93 21.25 -11.75 0.30
N THR A 94 21.15 -10.48 0.67
CA THR A 94 22.15 -9.81 1.50
C THR A 94 21.71 -9.96 2.95
N GLU A 95 22.54 -10.60 3.77
CA GLU A 95 22.33 -10.66 5.21
C GLU A 95 22.79 -9.36 5.85
N THR A 96 21.93 -8.77 6.66
CA THR A 96 22.23 -7.55 7.43
C THR A 96 21.76 -7.74 8.86
N ASP A 97 22.29 -6.95 9.79
CA ASP A 97 21.76 -6.91 11.15
C ASP A 97 20.27 -6.56 11.14
N ASP A 98 19.47 -7.30 11.91
CA ASP A 98 18.04 -7.05 12.00
C ASP A 98 17.76 -5.88 12.96
N THR A 99 17.70 -4.68 12.40
CA THR A 99 17.37 -3.45 13.14
C THR A 99 15.88 -3.14 13.21
N THR A 100 15.02 -4.09 12.80
CA THR A 100 13.57 -3.91 12.78
C THR A 100 13.06 -3.52 14.19
N PRO A 101 12.24 -2.47 14.33
CA PRO A 101 11.77 -2.02 15.64
C PRO A 101 10.78 -3.02 16.25
N VAL A 102 11.13 -3.61 17.39
CA VAL A 102 10.29 -4.54 18.16
C VAL A 102 9.93 -3.95 19.52
N ASP A 103 8.85 -4.45 20.13
CA ASP A 103 8.45 -4.02 21.47
C ASP A 103 9.50 -4.36 22.51
N ASN A 104 9.78 -3.39 23.38
CA ASN A 104 10.77 -3.56 24.45
C ASN A 104 10.15 -4.32 25.64
N PRO A 105 10.57 -5.56 25.94
CA PRO A 105 10.04 -6.32 27.07
C PRO A 105 10.33 -5.64 28.42
N ALA A 106 11.44 -4.91 28.54
CA ALA A 106 11.74 -4.14 29.76
C ALA A 106 10.72 -3.03 29.99
N ARG A 107 10.18 -2.43 28.91
CA ARG A 107 9.13 -1.42 29.03
C ARG A 107 7.80 -2.04 29.45
N ALA A 108 7.48 -3.23 28.94
CA ALA A 108 6.30 -3.97 29.37
C ALA A 108 6.38 -4.29 30.87
N ALA A 109 7.54 -4.73 31.36
CA ALA A 109 7.77 -4.96 32.79
C ALA A 109 7.63 -3.66 33.61
N ALA A 110 8.20 -2.55 33.16
CA ALA A 110 8.07 -1.26 33.85
C ALA A 110 6.63 -0.72 33.87
N LEU A 111 5.86 -0.91 32.79
CA LEU A 111 4.43 -0.61 32.76
C LEU A 111 3.66 -1.43 33.79
N GLN A 112 4.02 -2.70 33.97
CA GLN A 112 3.42 -3.55 34.99
C GLN A 112 3.73 -3.03 36.39
N THR A 113 4.98 -2.64 36.66
CA THR A 113 5.38 -1.99 37.93
C THR A 113 4.55 -0.73 38.21
N VAL A 114 4.35 0.15 37.21
CA VAL A 114 3.52 1.35 37.37
C VAL A 114 2.08 0.97 37.75
N ARG A 115 1.48 0.01 37.06
CA ARG A 115 0.12 -0.47 37.37
C ARG A 115 0.01 -1.01 38.79
N ASP A 116 1.04 -1.72 39.26
CA ASP A 116 1.05 -2.26 40.61
C ASP A 116 1.22 -1.14 41.66
N ARG A 117 2.03 -0.11 41.39
CA ARG A 117 2.11 1.08 42.26
C ARG A 117 0.82 1.91 42.29
N GLU A 118 0.08 1.96 41.18
CA GLU A 118 -1.25 2.60 41.16
C GLU A 118 -2.24 1.84 42.04
N LYS A 119 -2.18 0.49 42.04
CA LYS A 119 -2.98 -0.34 42.96
C LYS A 119 -2.57 -0.13 44.42
N ASP A 120 -1.27 -0.06 44.71
CA ASP A 120 -0.75 0.17 46.06
C ASP A 120 -1.25 1.51 46.63
N LEU A 121 -1.18 2.58 45.83
CA LEU A 121 -1.69 3.90 46.19
C LEU A 121 -3.20 3.86 46.46
N ALA A 122 -3.98 3.28 45.53
CA ALA A 122 -5.43 3.15 45.71
C ALA A 122 -5.79 2.30 46.96
N ALA A 123 -4.98 1.30 47.30
CA ALA A 123 -5.16 0.52 48.52
C ALA A 123 -4.88 1.34 49.78
N ALA A 124 -3.82 2.15 49.79
CA ALA A 124 -3.48 3.05 50.89
C ALA A 124 -4.58 4.11 51.11
N GLU A 125 -5.06 4.74 50.05
CA GLU A 125 -6.16 5.73 50.10
C GLU A 125 -7.45 5.12 50.64
N ARG A 126 -7.82 3.90 50.19
CA ARG A 126 -8.98 3.17 50.75
C ARG A 126 -8.79 2.77 52.21
N ARG A 127 -7.56 2.47 52.66
CA ARG A 127 -7.29 2.20 54.09
C ARG A 127 -7.50 3.47 54.92
N LEU A 128 -7.02 4.62 54.45
CA LEU A 128 -7.23 5.91 55.09
C LEU A 128 -8.72 6.30 55.15
N ALA A 129 -9.45 6.15 54.04
CA ALA A 129 -10.89 6.43 54.00
C ALA A 129 -11.68 5.57 54.99
N ARG A 130 -11.44 4.25 55.00
CA ARG A 130 -12.08 3.33 55.97
C ARG A 130 -11.75 3.65 57.42
N LEU A 131 -10.55 4.17 57.69
CA LEU A 131 -10.16 4.60 59.04
C LEU A 131 -10.99 5.81 59.49
N ILE A 132 -11.24 6.76 58.58
CA ILE A 132 -12.02 7.99 58.84
C ILE A 132 -13.52 7.68 58.96
N GLU A 133 -14.06 6.81 58.11
CA GLU A 133 -15.49 6.50 58.05
C GLU A 133 -15.98 5.60 59.21
N SER A 134 -15.08 4.96 59.97
CA SER A 134 -15.42 3.94 60.96
C SER A 134 -16.24 4.50 62.14
N PRO A 135 -17.58 4.30 62.18
CA PRO A 135 -18.45 4.97 63.15
C PRO A 135 -18.42 4.34 64.55
N LEU A 136 -17.85 3.14 64.68
CA LEU A 136 -17.80 2.34 65.91
C LEU A 136 -16.47 2.46 66.68
N ARG A 137 -15.50 3.24 66.19
CA ARG A 137 -14.19 3.40 66.87
C ARG A 137 -14.13 4.70 67.67
N PRO A 138 -13.50 4.68 68.86
CA PRO A 138 -13.22 5.91 69.60
C PRO A 138 -12.38 6.90 68.76
N VAL A 139 -12.82 8.15 68.67
CA VAL A 139 -12.16 9.22 67.89
C VAL A 139 -10.67 9.36 68.24
N ALA A 140 -10.30 9.21 69.51
CA ALA A 140 -8.91 9.28 69.95
C ALA A 140 -8.02 8.20 69.30
N LYS A 141 -8.53 6.97 69.13
CA LYS A 141 -7.80 5.87 68.47
C LYS A 141 -7.68 6.08 66.96
N ILE A 142 -8.71 6.64 66.33
CA ILE A 142 -8.67 7.03 64.92
C ILE A 142 -7.58 8.09 64.70
N ASN A 143 -7.59 9.16 65.52
CA ASN A 143 -6.62 10.26 65.42
C ASN A 143 -5.16 9.82 65.64
N GLN A 144 -4.91 8.80 66.46
CA GLN A 144 -3.57 8.22 66.63
C GLN A 144 -3.07 7.46 65.38
N GLN A 145 -3.98 6.88 64.58
CA GLN A 145 -3.64 6.06 63.40
C GLN A 145 -3.58 6.86 62.10
N ILE A 146 -4.22 8.04 62.03
CA ILE A 146 -4.24 8.91 60.84
C ILE A 146 -2.83 9.30 60.35
N PRO A 147 -1.88 9.70 61.22
CA PRO A 147 -0.54 10.10 60.76
C PRO A 147 0.17 8.97 60.01
N ALA A 148 0.17 7.75 60.55
CA ALA A 148 0.77 6.58 59.90
C ALA A 148 0.09 6.29 58.56
N ALA A 149 -1.24 6.30 58.51
CA ALA A 149 -1.98 6.07 57.26
C ALA A 149 -1.74 7.16 56.20
N ARG A 150 -1.47 8.41 56.61
CA ARG A 150 -1.05 9.49 55.70
C ARG A 150 0.37 9.26 55.18
N THR A 151 1.29 8.86 56.05
CA THR A 151 2.65 8.48 55.65
C THR A 151 2.64 7.36 54.61
N ASP A 152 1.83 6.32 54.80
CA ASP A 152 1.67 5.23 53.82
C ASP A 152 1.21 5.74 52.43
N VAL A 153 0.29 6.71 52.40
CA VAL A 153 -0.19 7.33 51.15
C VAL A 153 0.92 8.15 50.49
N ASP A 154 1.67 8.94 51.27
CA ASP A 154 2.76 9.76 50.74
C ASP A 154 3.91 8.89 50.21
N GLU A 155 4.23 7.79 50.88
CA GLU A 155 5.21 6.80 50.39
C GLU A 155 4.75 6.12 49.11
N ALA A 156 3.48 5.69 49.02
CA ALA A 156 2.92 5.11 47.81
C ALA A 156 2.92 6.11 46.63
N LYS A 157 2.64 7.39 46.88
CA LYS A 157 2.74 8.46 45.86
C LYS A 157 4.18 8.64 45.37
N LYS A 158 5.16 8.64 46.28
CA LYS A 158 6.57 8.72 45.93
C LYS A 158 6.99 7.51 45.09
N ALA A 159 6.64 6.30 45.52
CA ALA A 159 6.94 5.06 44.79
C ALA A 159 6.33 5.05 43.38
N LEU A 160 5.09 5.51 43.23
CA LEU A 160 4.45 5.67 41.91
C LEU A 160 5.17 6.70 41.03
N THR A 161 5.60 7.82 41.62
CA THR A 161 6.33 8.87 40.89
C THR A 161 7.70 8.36 40.42
N THR A 162 8.41 7.60 41.25
CA THR A 162 9.66 6.94 40.88
C THR A 162 9.43 5.95 39.73
N ALA A 163 8.46 5.05 39.85
CA ALA A 163 8.15 4.07 38.79
C ALA A 163 7.78 4.75 37.45
N LYS A 164 7.02 5.86 37.49
CA LYS A 164 6.70 6.65 36.29
C LYS A 164 7.93 7.34 35.70
N THR A 165 8.89 7.74 36.53
CA THR A 165 10.14 8.36 36.10
C THR A 165 11.06 7.35 35.44
N GLU A 166 11.20 6.16 36.04
CA GLU A 166 11.95 5.03 35.47
C GLU A 166 11.36 4.58 34.13
N LEU A 167 10.03 4.44 34.03
CA LEU A 167 9.35 4.09 32.79
C LEU A 167 9.67 5.05 31.64
N LYS A 168 9.80 6.36 31.91
CA LYS A 168 10.13 7.37 30.89
C LYS A 168 11.52 7.19 30.29
N GLN A 169 12.45 6.61 31.03
CA GLN A 169 13.82 6.35 30.54
C GLN A 169 13.87 5.14 29.60
N ILE A 170 12.84 4.29 29.60
CA ILE A 170 12.83 3.06 28.82
C ILE A 170 12.19 3.31 27.44
N PRO A 171 12.93 3.10 26.33
CA PRO A 171 12.41 3.33 24.99
C PRO A 171 11.28 2.35 24.65
N VAL A 172 10.33 2.82 23.84
CA VAL A 172 9.15 2.05 23.42
C VAL A 172 9.53 0.84 22.59
N LYS A 173 10.36 1.09 21.58
CA LYS A 173 10.85 0.09 20.64
C LYS A 173 12.35 -0.02 20.76
N ILE A 174 12.85 -1.22 20.57
CA ILE A 174 14.28 -1.49 20.43
C ILE A 174 14.51 -2.25 19.12
N PRO A 175 15.70 -2.14 18.51
CA PRO A 175 16.10 -3.00 17.41
C PRO A 175 16.02 -4.49 17.77
N ALA A 176 15.57 -5.34 16.84
CA ALA A 176 15.41 -6.78 17.07
C ALA A 176 16.74 -7.49 17.43
N ASN A 177 17.86 -7.05 16.86
CA ASN A 177 19.20 -7.55 17.16
C ASN A 177 19.68 -7.22 18.59
N GLN A 178 19.09 -6.23 19.28
CA GLN A 178 19.37 -5.97 20.69
C GLN A 178 18.66 -6.97 21.61
N LEU A 179 17.48 -7.46 21.21
CA LEU A 179 16.74 -8.46 21.96
C LEU A 179 17.33 -9.87 21.76
N HIS A 180 17.78 -10.17 20.55
CA HIS A 180 18.40 -11.42 20.18
C HIS A 180 19.76 -11.13 19.52
N PRO A 181 20.86 -11.18 20.30
CA PRO A 181 22.20 -10.92 19.77
C PRO A 181 22.51 -11.82 18.57
N GLY A 182 23.00 -11.22 17.48
CA GLY A 182 23.31 -11.93 16.25
C GLY A 182 22.11 -12.23 15.34
N ARG A 183 20.91 -11.72 15.66
CA ARG A 183 19.76 -11.81 14.75
C ARG A 183 20.05 -11.03 13.46
N GLN A 184 20.02 -11.75 12.35
CA GLN A 184 20.18 -11.20 11.01
C GLN A 184 18.88 -11.26 10.23
N ARG A 185 18.78 -10.39 9.22
CA ARG A 185 17.70 -10.34 8.26
C ARG A 185 18.27 -10.49 6.85
N ALA A 186 17.68 -11.38 6.08
CA ALA A 186 17.95 -11.54 4.66
C ALA A 186 17.12 -10.52 3.86
N LEU A 187 17.78 -9.65 3.11
CA LEU A 187 17.15 -8.71 2.20
C LEU A 187 17.44 -9.12 0.75
N PRO A 188 16.43 -9.18 -0.13
CA PRO A 188 16.67 -9.47 -1.54
C PRO A 188 17.55 -8.39 -2.15
N ALA A 189 18.43 -8.79 -3.06
CA ALA A 189 19.25 -7.86 -3.83
C ALA A 189 18.38 -7.09 -4.85
N ILE A 190 17.60 -6.11 -4.36
CA ILE A 190 16.59 -5.37 -5.13
C ILE A 190 17.21 -4.71 -6.36
N GLY A 191 18.44 -4.18 -6.28
CA GLY A 191 19.09 -3.49 -7.39
C GLY A 191 19.17 -4.32 -8.68
N ARG A 192 19.53 -5.61 -8.59
CA ARG A 192 19.60 -6.50 -9.76
C ARG A 192 18.21 -6.79 -10.31
N ARG A 193 17.22 -7.06 -9.45
CA ARG A 193 15.84 -7.28 -9.86
C ARG A 193 15.27 -6.05 -10.55
N THR A 194 15.45 -4.86 -9.98
CA THR A 194 14.96 -3.61 -10.55
C THR A 194 15.61 -3.32 -11.89
N LEU A 195 16.93 -3.51 -12.02
CA LEU A 195 17.63 -3.33 -13.29
C LEU A 195 17.09 -4.28 -14.38
N GLN A 196 16.93 -5.57 -14.07
CA GLN A 196 16.38 -6.53 -15.02
C GLN A 196 14.94 -6.20 -15.41
N MET A 197 14.10 -5.78 -14.46
CA MET A 197 12.73 -5.35 -14.72
C MET A 197 12.68 -4.15 -15.67
N VAL A 198 13.52 -3.14 -15.42
CA VAL A 198 13.63 -1.95 -16.28
C VAL A 198 14.08 -2.34 -17.70
N LEU A 199 15.07 -3.23 -17.83
CA LEU A 199 15.53 -3.70 -19.14
C LEU A 199 14.46 -4.48 -19.90
N ARG A 200 13.68 -5.34 -19.22
CA ARG A 200 12.55 -6.08 -19.82
C ARG A 200 11.45 -5.14 -20.30
N MET A 201 11.07 -4.15 -19.48
CA MET A 201 10.10 -3.14 -19.89
C MET A 201 10.62 -2.26 -21.03
N LEU A 202 11.91 -1.93 -21.03
CA LEU A 202 12.53 -1.16 -22.12
C LEU A 202 12.51 -1.93 -23.44
N ALA A 203 12.81 -3.24 -23.42
CA ALA A 203 12.73 -4.10 -24.58
C ALA A 203 11.32 -4.13 -25.16
N TYR A 204 10.32 -4.42 -24.32
CA TYR A 204 8.90 -4.39 -24.73
C TYR A 204 8.46 -3.04 -25.31
N ASN A 205 8.82 -1.92 -24.65
CA ASN A 205 8.47 -0.59 -25.14
C ASN A 205 9.14 -0.27 -26.47
N THR A 206 10.37 -0.75 -26.67
CA THR A 206 11.12 -0.57 -27.93
C THR A 206 10.49 -1.37 -29.06
N GLU A 207 10.08 -2.62 -28.79
CA GLU A 207 9.30 -3.44 -29.74
C GLU A 207 8.00 -2.75 -30.14
N LEU A 208 7.23 -2.24 -29.16
CA LEU A 208 5.99 -1.52 -29.43
C LEU A 208 6.20 -0.23 -30.23
N TRP A 209 7.29 0.51 -29.95
CA TRP A 209 7.63 1.72 -30.69
C TRP A 209 8.04 1.41 -32.13
N LEU A 210 8.88 0.39 -32.35
CA LEU A 210 9.28 -0.05 -33.69
C LEU A 210 8.08 -0.55 -34.49
N ALA A 211 7.19 -1.29 -33.84
CA ALA A 211 5.96 -1.78 -34.42
C ALA A 211 5.04 -0.66 -34.91
N ASP A 212 4.83 0.36 -34.07
CA ASP A 212 4.05 1.53 -34.44
C ASP A 212 4.68 2.25 -35.63
N ARG A 213 6.01 2.41 -35.64
CA ARG A 213 6.73 3.01 -36.77
C ARG A 213 6.58 2.19 -38.06
N LEU A 214 6.61 0.87 -37.96
CA LEU A 214 6.44 -0.04 -39.09
C LEU A 214 5.01 0.00 -39.64
N ASN A 215 4.00 -0.10 -38.79
CA ASN A 215 2.59 0.01 -39.18
C ASN A 215 2.31 1.34 -39.88
N ASN A 216 2.86 2.44 -39.36
CA ASN A 216 2.75 3.76 -39.98
C ASN A 216 3.40 3.83 -41.36
N TYR A 217 4.55 3.17 -41.55
CA TYR A 217 5.21 3.08 -42.85
C TYR A 217 4.39 2.25 -43.85
N LEU A 218 3.89 1.09 -43.42
CA LEU A 218 3.13 0.15 -44.24
C LEU A 218 1.67 0.61 -44.47
N ARG A 219 1.20 1.57 -43.66
CA ARG A 219 -0.20 2.03 -43.60
C ARG A 219 -1.18 0.90 -43.29
N ASP A 220 -0.73 -0.10 -42.52
CA ASP A 220 -1.54 -1.21 -42.03
C ASP A 220 -1.43 -1.27 -40.51
N ASN A 221 -2.54 -1.01 -39.82
CA ASN A 221 -2.60 -1.02 -38.36
C ASN A 221 -2.69 -2.44 -37.77
N ASN A 222 -2.89 -3.47 -38.58
CA ASN A 222 -3.07 -4.86 -38.15
C ASN A 222 -1.84 -5.75 -38.39
N GLU A 223 -0.85 -5.28 -39.15
CA GLU A 223 0.30 -6.08 -39.54
C GLU A 223 1.21 -6.45 -38.36
N TYR A 224 1.41 -5.56 -37.39
CA TYR A 224 2.13 -5.91 -36.16
C TYR A 224 1.39 -6.94 -35.28
N ARG A 225 0.06 -6.85 -35.17
CA ARG A 225 -0.75 -7.72 -34.27
C ARG A 225 -0.70 -9.19 -34.70
N THR A 226 -0.55 -9.44 -35.99
CA THR A 226 -0.35 -10.80 -36.53
C THR A 226 1.05 -11.34 -36.25
N GLN A 227 2.07 -10.47 -36.23
CA GLN A 227 3.45 -10.86 -35.95
C GLN A 227 3.71 -11.17 -34.47
N THR A 228 3.17 -10.43 -33.50
CA THR A 228 3.41 -10.71 -32.05
C THR A 228 2.73 -12.00 -31.56
N SER A 229 1.70 -12.47 -32.28
CA SER A 229 1.11 -13.80 -32.09
C SER A 229 1.95 -14.92 -32.75
N GLY A 230 2.74 -14.60 -33.78
CA GLY A 230 3.54 -15.57 -34.56
C GLY A 230 5.05 -15.60 -34.26
N ILE A 231 5.64 -14.54 -33.69
CA ILE A 231 7.08 -14.45 -33.39
C ILE A 231 7.48 -15.39 -32.24
N GLY A 232 6.52 -15.91 -31.47
CA GLY A 232 6.74 -17.01 -30.53
C GLY A 232 6.94 -18.39 -31.17
N PHE A 233 6.82 -18.54 -32.50
CA PHE A 233 6.97 -19.82 -33.20
C PHE A 233 8.30 -19.95 -33.98
N LEU A 234 9.11 -18.90 -34.05
CA LEU A 234 10.34 -18.87 -34.88
C LEU A 234 11.65 -18.97 -34.09
N ILE A 235 11.59 -19.19 -32.77
CA ILE A 235 12.79 -19.48 -31.96
C ILE A 235 12.56 -20.75 -31.14
N THR A 236 12.31 -21.88 -31.80
CA THR A 236 12.70 -23.19 -31.25
C THR A 236 12.83 -24.25 -32.36
N VAL A 237 14.03 -24.82 -32.43
CA VAL A 237 14.44 -26.08 -33.09
C VAL A 237 14.71 -26.04 -34.60
N GLU A 238 15.86 -25.48 -34.99
CA GLU A 238 16.82 -26.26 -35.77
C GLU A 238 18.13 -26.30 -35.00
N SER A 239 18.40 -27.45 -34.38
CA SER A 239 19.71 -27.90 -33.93
C SER A 239 19.68 -29.41 -34.02
N GLY A 240 20.57 -29.98 -34.84
CA GLY A 240 20.73 -31.42 -35.02
C GLY A 240 21.30 -32.13 -33.80
#